data_AF-M7BGC7-F1
#
_entry.id   AF-M7BGC7-F1
#
_cell.length_a   1.000
_cell.length_b   1.000
_cell.length_c   1.000
_cell.angle_alpha   90.00
_cell.angle_beta   90.00
_cell.angle_gamma   90.00
#
_symmetry.space_group_name_H-M   'P 1'
#
loop_
_entity.id
_entity.type
_entity.pdbx_description
1 polymer ?
#
loop_
_entity_poly.entity_id
_entity_poly.type
_entity_poly.pdbx_seq_one_letter_code
_entity_poly.pdbx_strand_id
1 'polypeptide(L)'
;MKWDRYAPVQLVPHLEKLQQDGGQRRKRQVDGCPALQLQATVNSEPNERSLSPWRYRIDEDENRYPRKLAFAECLCTGCIDAKTGRETASLNSVPMRQTMMVLRRKPCPHSASPGTFAFEMDYIKVPVGCTCVLPRSSG
;
A
#
# COMPACT_ATOMS: atom_id res chain seq x y z
N MET A 1 23.14 -3.59 -3.15
CA MET A 1 21.88 -4.08 -2.54
C MET A 1 20.82 -4.19 -3.63
N LYS A 2 19.99 -5.24 -3.62
CA LYS A 2 19.01 -5.54 -4.69
C LYS A 2 17.58 -5.30 -4.22
N TRP A 3 17.13 -4.04 -4.27
CA TRP A 3 15.78 -3.65 -3.82
C TRP A 3 14.67 -4.05 -4.81
N ASP A 4 15.04 -4.31 -6.04
CA ASP A 4 14.21 -4.85 -7.12
C ASP A 4 13.57 -6.21 -6.78
N ARG A 5 13.99 -6.87 -5.69
CA ARG A 5 13.38 -8.10 -5.18
C ARG A 5 12.20 -7.88 -4.24
N TYR A 6 11.99 -6.66 -3.75
CA TYR A 6 10.89 -6.35 -2.84
C TYR A 6 9.65 -5.98 -3.65
N ALA A 7 8.53 -6.66 -3.37
CA ALA A 7 7.25 -6.42 -4.06
C ALA A 7 6.82 -4.93 -4.07
N PRO A 8 6.97 -4.15 -2.97
CA PRO A 8 6.68 -2.71 -2.99
C PRO A 8 7.47 -1.89 -4.01
N VAL A 9 8.65 -2.36 -4.44
CA VAL A 9 9.47 -1.68 -5.47
C VAL A 9 9.05 -2.15 -6.86
N GLN A 10 8.85 -3.46 -7.04
CA GLN A 10 8.48 -4.06 -8.32
C GLN A 10 7.14 -3.54 -8.86
N LEU A 11 6.20 -3.20 -7.99
CA LEU A 11 4.88 -2.71 -8.38
C LEU A 11 4.89 -1.27 -8.91
N VAL A 12 5.88 -0.45 -8.55
CA VAL A 12 5.89 1.00 -8.85
C VAL A 12 5.76 1.29 -10.35
N PRO A 13 6.56 0.70 -11.26
CA PRO A 13 6.47 1.03 -12.70
C PRO A 13 5.09 0.71 -13.30
N HIS A 14 4.44 -0.37 -12.84
CA HIS A 14 3.11 -0.73 -13.28
C HIS A 14 2.07 0.29 -12.80
N LEU A 15 2.15 0.70 -11.53
CA LEU A 15 1.26 1.70 -10.96
C LEU A 15 1.44 3.06 -11.67
N GLU A 16 2.67 3.49 -11.95
CA GLU A 16 2.92 4.73 -12.69
C GLU A 16 2.28 4.72 -14.07
N LYS A 17 2.38 3.60 -14.80
CA LYS A 17 1.71 3.42 -16.09
C LYS A 17 0.19 3.53 -15.98
N LEU A 18 -0.43 2.86 -14.99
CA LEU A 18 -1.87 2.96 -14.76
C LEU A 18 -2.33 4.40 -14.46
N GLN A 19 -1.50 5.19 -13.77
CA GLN A 19 -1.80 6.59 -13.48
C GLN A 19 -1.72 7.50 -14.71
N GLN A 20 -0.77 7.22 -15.62
CA GLN A 20 -0.61 7.93 -16.89
C GLN A 20 -1.77 7.61 -17.85
N ASP A 21 -2.11 6.33 -17.99
CA ASP A 21 -3.18 5.86 -18.88
C ASP A 21 -4.59 6.26 -18.37
N GLY A 22 -4.76 6.41 -17.05
CA GLY A 22 -6.05 6.62 -16.37
C GLY A 22 -6.53 8.07 -16.23
N GLY A 23 -5.91 9.04 -16.93
CA GLY A 23 -6.12 10.49 -16.77
C GLY A 23 -7.56 11.04 -16.88
N GLN A 24 -8.55 10.23 -17.26
CA GLN A 24 -9.96 10.64 -17.38
C GLN A 24 -10.98 9.87 -16.50
N ARG A 25 -10.61 8.74 -15.86
CA ARG A 25 -11.57 7.94 -15.04
C ARG A 25 -11.48 8.14 -13.52
N ARG A 26 -10.48 8.90 -13.05
CA ARG A 26 -10.19 9.13 -11.62
C ARG A 26 -11.26 9.88 -10.82
N LYS A 27 -12.30 10.44 -11.45
CA LYS A 27 -13.37 11.17 -10.72
C LYS A 27 -14.49 10.29 -10.16
N ARG A 28 -14.42 8.96 -10.34
CA ARG A 28 -15.38 8.01 -9.75
C ARG A 28 -14.66 6.96 -8.91
N GLN A 29 -13.63 7.38 -8.18
CA GLN A 29 -13.02 6.56 -7.15
C GLN A 29 -13.99 6.58 -5.97
N VAL A 30 -14.75 5.51 -5.81
CA VAL A 30 -15.77 5.38 -4.76
C VAL A 30 -15.04 5.41 -3.43
N ASP A 31 -15.15 6.53 -2.70
CA ASP A 31 -14.79 6.60 -1.30
C ASP A 31 -15.73 5.65 -0.54
N GLY A 32 -15.27 4.42 -0.29
CA GLY A 32 -16.06 3.42 0.44
C GLY A 32 -15.65 1.98 0.18
N CYS A 33 -16.17 1.08 1.03
CA CYS A 33 -15.97 -0.35 0.87
C CYS A 33 -16.75 -0.86 -0.35
N PRO A 34 -16.10 -1.53 -1.32
CA PRO A 34 -16.80 -2.06 -2.49
C PRO A 34 -17.73 -3.21 -2.10
N ALA A 35 -18.81 -3.39 -2.84
CA ALA A 35 -19.61 -4.62 -2.77
C ALA A 35 -19.00 -5.65 -3.72
N LEU A 36 -18.57 -6.80 -3.21
CA LEU A 36 -18.03 -7.87 -4.04
C LEU A 36 -19.14 -8.77 -4.58
N GLN A 37 -19.08 -9.03 -5.89
CA GLN A 37 -19.92 -10.02 -6.55
C GLN A 37 -19.03 -11.14 -7.08
N LEU A 38 -19.26 -12.38 -6.63
CA LEU A 38 -18.46 -13.56 -6.96
C LEU A 38 -18.22 -13.75 -8.47
N GLN A 39 -19.18 -13.37 -9.32
CA GLN A 39 -19.07 -13.50 -10.78
C GLN A 39 -18.25 -12.38 -11.43
N ALA A 40 -18.13 -11.22 -10.78
CA ALA A 40 -17.43 -10.05 -11.31
C ALA A 40 -15.91 -10.08 -11.06
N THR A 41 -15.41 -11.04 -10.27
CA THR A 41 -14.04 -11.03 -9.74
C THR A 41 -13.12 -12.12 -10.30
N VAL A 42 -13.53 -12.87 -11.33
CA VAL A 42 -12.78 -14.03 -11.84
C VAL A 42 -11.41 -13.65 -12.42
N ASN A 43 -11.32 -12.49 -13.07
CA ASN A 43 -10.07 -11.97 -13.65
C ASN A 43 -9.48 -10.79 -12.85
N SER A 44 -9.96 -10.59 -11.62
CA SER A 44 -9.53 -9.48 -10.78
C SER A 44 -8.24 -9.81 -10.01
N GLU A 45 -7.42 -8.79 -9.82
CA GLU A 45 -6.19 -8.90 -9.03
C GLU A 45 -6.51 -9.26 -7.57
N PRO A 46 -5.61 -9.95 -6.84
CA PRO A 46 -5.87 -10.38 -5.46
C PRO A 46 -6.35 -9.27 -4.52
N ASN A 47 -5.89 -8.02 -4.72
CA ASN A 47 -6.28 -6.87 -3.91
C ASN A 47 -7.74 -6.43 -4.13
N GLU A 48 -8.31 -6.70 -5.30
CA GLU A 48 -9.69 -6.34 -5.66
C GLU A 48 -10.70 -7.38 -5.18
N ARG A 49 -10.30 -8.66 -5.15
CA ARG A 49 -11.18 -9.79 -4.76
C ARG A 49 -10.97 -10.28 -3.32
N SER A 50 -10.14 -9.59 -2.55
CA SER A 50 -9.92 -9.84 -1.13
C SER A 50 -11.17 -9.46 -0.31
N LEU A 51 -11.47 -10.21 0.76
CA LEU A 51 -12.51 -9.82 1.73
C LEU A 51 -12.13 -8.58 2.53
N SER A 52 -10.85 -8.22 2.56
CA SER A 52 -10.35 -6.94 3.06
C SER A 52 -9.62 -6.26 1.90
N PRO A 53 -10.35 -5.67 0.94
CA PRO A 53 -9.76 -5.18 -0.31
C PRO A 53 -8.88 -3.95 -0.07
N TRP A 54 -7.90 -3.76 -0.95
CA TRP A 54 -7.00 -2.61 -0.89
C TRP A 54 -6.70 -2.06 -2.27
N ARG A 55 -6.32 -0.78 -2.29
CA ARG A 55 -5.68 -0.15 -3.45
C ARG A 55 -4.20 0.08 -3.16
N TYR A 56 -3.40 0.22 -4.20
CA TYR A 56 -2.03 0.69 -4.05
C TYR A 56 -1.95 2.19 -4.29
N ARG A 57 -1.27 2.90 -3.38
CA ARG A 57 -0.80 4.27 -3.56
C ARG A 57 0.71 4.26 -3.68
N ILE A 58 1.27 5.08 -4.56
CA ILE A 58 2.72 5.31 -4.58
C ILE A 58 3.06 6.24 -3.42
N ASP A 59 3.85 5.74 -2.49
CA ASP A 59 4.50 6.50 -1.42
C ASP A 59 5.86 6.99 -1.91
N GLU A 60 6.06 8.30 -1.87
CA GLU A 60 7.25 8.96 -2.41
C GLU A 60 7.93 9.79 -1.31
N ASP A 61 9.19 9.49 -1.05
CA ASP A 61 10.03 10.19 -0.07
C ASP A 61 11.37 10.56 -0.72
N GLU A 62 11.58 11.86 -0.98
CA GLU A 62 12.80 12.42 -1.59
C GLU A 62 14.08 12.14 -0.79
N ASN A 63 13.92 11.86 0.50
CA ASN A 63 15.00 11.59 1.43
C ASN A 63 15.20 10.10 1.66
N ARG A 64 14.56 9.22 0.87
CA ARG A 64 14.64 7.77 1.01
C ARG A 64 15.09 7.10 -0.29
N TYR A 65 15.83 6.00 -0.15
CA TYR A 65 16.11 5.08 -1.24
C TYR A 65 15.65 3.66 -0.87
N PRO A 66 14.79 3.00 -1.69
CA PRO A 66 14.13 3.53 -2.89
C PRO A 66 13.18 4.68 -2.57
N ARG A 67 13.11 5.67 -3.47
CA ARG A 67 12.29 6.88 -3.32
C ARG A 67 10.81 6.56 -3.34
N LYS A 68 10.39 5.76 -4.32
CA LYS A 68 8.99 5.35 -4.52
C LYS A 68 8.77 3.92 -4.04
N LEU A 69 7.68 3.69 -3.32
CA LEU A 69 7.23 2.39 -2.85
C LEU A 69 5.70 2.27 -3.05
N ALA A 70 5.21 1.09 -3.44
CA ALA A 70 3.79 0.80 -3.47
C ALA A 70 3.28 0.48 -2.07
N PHE A 71 2.40 1.33 -1.54
CA PHE A 71 1.76 1.17 -0.24
C PHE A 71 0.31 0.71 -0.41
N ALA A 72 -0.07 -0.37 0.25
CA ALA A 72 -1.45 -0.82 0.31
C ALA A 72 -2.29 0.05 1.26
N GLU A 73 -3.47 0.45 0.81
CA GLU A 73 -4.47 1.18 1.59
C GLU A 73 -5.78 0.39 1.59
N CYS A 74 -6.23 -0.03 2.78
CA CYS A 74 -7.47 -0.79 2.92
C CYS A 74 -8.65 0.10 2.52
N LEU A 75 -9.59 -0.46 1.76
CA LEU A 75 -10.79 0.25 1.29
C LEU A 75 -11.95 0.18 2.28
N CYS A 76 -11.96 -0.86 3.12
CA CYS A 76 -13.00 -1.11 4.12
C CYS A 76 -12.46 -0.90 5.53
N THR A 77 -13.34 -0.55 6.46
CA THR A 77 -13.04 -0.54 7.89
C THR A 77 -13.27 -1.93 8.49
N GLY A 78 -14.41 -2.54 8.14
CA GLY A 78 -14.73 -3.94 8.41
C GLY A 78 -14.20 -4.86 7.33
N CYS A 79 -14.79 -6.04 7.17
CA CYS A 79 -14.49 -6.93 6.05
C CYS A 79 -15.74 -7.21 5.24
N ILE A 80 -15.57 -7.67 4.01
CA ILE A 80 -16.66 -8.07 3.14
C ILE A 80 -17.07 -9.49 3.53
N ASP A 81 -18.35 -9.65 3.86
CA ASP A 81 -18.94 -10.95 4.12
C ASP A 81 -19.08 -11.73 2.80
N ALA A 82 -18.54 -12.95 2.76
CA ALA A 82 -18.47 -13.74 1.54
C ALA A 82 -19.85 -14.19 1.01
N LYS A 83 -20.91 -14.18 1.84
CA LYS A 83 -22.27 -14.59 1.44
C LYS A 83 -23.03 -13.42 0.83
N THR A 84 -22.95 -12.26 1.48
CA THR A 84 -23.72 -11.06 1.11
C THR A 84 -22.96 -10.15 0.15
N GLY A 85 -21.64 -10.25 0.10
CA GLY A 85 -20.79 -9.36 -0.67
C GLY A 85 -20.71 -7.94 -0.09
N ARG A 86 -21.20 -7.70 1.13
CA ARG A 86 -21.26 -6.38 1.77
C ARG A 86 -20.31 -6.31 2.96
N GLU A 87 -19.90 -5.10 3.32
CA GLU A 87 -19.11 -4.85 4.53
C GLU A 87 -19.88 -5.26 5.79
N THR A 88 -19.19 -5.92 6.70
CA THR A 88 -19.65 -6.22 8.06
C THR A 88 -18.70 -5.62 9.09
N ALA A 89 -19.25 -5.04 10.15
CA ALA A 89 -18.51 -4.49 11.27
C ALA A 89 -18.08 -5.56 12.30
N SER A 90 -18.45 -6.84 12.10
CA SER A 90 -18.06 -7.94 13.00
C SER A 90 -16.58 -8.34 12.89
N LEU A 91 -15.87 -7.79 11.91
CA LEU A 91 -14.46 -8.03 11.59
C LEU A 91 -13.80 -6.70 11.26
N ASN A 92 -12.47 -6.64 11.26
CA ASN A 92 -11.72 -5.44 10.88
C ASN A 92 -10.76 -5.72 9.73
N SER A 93 -10.74 -4.83 8.74
CA SER A 93 -9.67 -4.77 7.75
C SER A 93 -8.47 -4.05 8.36
N VAL A 94 -7.31 -4.71 8.40
CA VAL A 94 -6.07 -4.12 8.91
C VAL A 94 -4.94 -4.24 7.90
N PRO A 95 -4.07 -3.22 7.78
CA PRO A 95 -2.94 -3.27 6.86
C PRO A 95 -1.90 -4.28 7.37
N MET A 96 -1.57 -5.25 6.50
CA MET A 96 -0.48 -6.19 6.70
C MET A 96 0.83 -5.53 6.31
N ARG A 97 1.78 -5.44 7.26
CA ARG A 97 3.02 -4.69 7.08
C ARG A 97 4.23 -5.62 7.05
N GLN A 98 5.17 -5.32 6.15
CA GLN A 98 6.48 -5.97 6.08
C GLN A 98 7.58 -4.96 6.43
N THR A 99 8.54 -5.37 7.24
CA THR A 99 9.74 -4.56 7.51
C THR A 99 10.66 -4.59 6.30
N MET A 100 11.06 -3.41 5.83
CA MET A 100 11.92 -3.25 4.67
C MET A 100 13.06 -2.28 5.00
N MET A 101 14.29 -2.67 4.63
CA MET A 101 15.46 -1.81 4.73
C MET A 101 15.43 -0.75 3.63
N VAL A 102 15.71 0.49 4.00
CA VAL A 102 15.85 1.65 3.12
C VAL A 102 17.11 2.42 3.49
N LEU A 103 17.57 3.29 2.60
CA LEU A 103 18.57 4.30 2.95
C LEU A 103 17.87 5.64 3.16
N ARG A 104 18.25 6.39 4.18
CA ARG A 104 17.79 7.77 4.39
C ARG A 104 18.92 8.76 4.15
N ARG A 105 18.63 9.83 3.43
CA ARG A 105 19.51 10.99 3.28
C ARG A 105 19.51 11.77 4.57
N LYS A 106 20.70 12.01 5.13
CA LYS A 106 20.93 12.82 6.32
C LYS A 106 21.91 13.94 6.00
N PRO A 107 21.66 15.18 6.47
CA PRO A 107 22.65 16.25 6.36
C PRO A 107 23.95 15.85 7.05
N CYS A 108 25.10 16.13 6.43
CA CYS A 108 26.39 15.92 7.06
C CYS A 108 26.56 16.90 8.23
N PRO A 109 26.80 16.42 9.48
CA PRO A 109 26.89 17.31 10.63
C PRO A 109 28.09 18.28 10.59
N HIS A 110 29.13 17.97 9.80
CA HIS A 110 30.41 18.68 9.78
C HIS A 110 30.88 19.08 8.36
N SER A 111 29.99 19.18 7.37
CA SER A 111 30.45 19.47 6.01
C SER A 111 30.84 20.94 5.83
N ALA A 112 32.10 21.16 5.44
CA ALA A 112 32.66 22.44 4.97
C ALA A 112 32.02 22.97 3.66
N SER A 113 31.13 22.20 3.04
CA SER A 113 30.42 22.54 1.80
C SER A 113 28.90 22.37 1.97
N PRO A 114 28.11 23.44 1.77
CA PRO A 114 26.66 23.37 1.77
C PRO A 114 26.14 22.34 0.75
N GLY A 115 25.19 21.49 1.15
CA GLY A 115 24.49 20.59 0.24
C GLY A 115 25.00 19.14 0.18
N THR A 116 26.02 18.77 0.96
CA THR A 116 26.43 17.36 1.08
C THR A 116 25.52 16.56 2.02
N PHE A 117 25.27 15.29 1.68
CA PHE A 117 24.45 14.38 2.47
C PHE A 117 25.09 12.99 2.56
N ALA A 118 24.88 12.33 3.69
CA ALA A 118 25.22 10.93 3.90
C ALA A 118 23.96 10.06 3.80
N PHE A 119 24.16 8.79 3.44
CA PHE A 119 23.09 7.80 3.51
C PHE A 119 23.27 6.94 4.75
N GLU A 120 22.22 6.82 5.53
CA GLU A 120 22.14 5.93 6.68
C GLU A 120 21.13 4.82 6.42
N MET A 121 21.39 3.63 6.94
CA MET A 121 20.45 2.52 6.87
C MET A 121 19.30 2.75 7.85
N ASP A 122 18.07 2.53 7.39
CA ASP A 122 16.86 2.59 8.21
C ASP A 122 15.92 1.43 7.83
N TYR A 123 14.95 1.13 8.70
CA TYR A 123 13.96 0.08 8.50
C TYR A 123 12.56 0.64 8.69
N ILE A 124 11.74 0.52 7.64
CA ILE A 124 10.36 1.02 7.65
C ILE A 124 9.36 -0.15 7.57
N LYS A 125 8.15 0.06 8.11
CA LYS A 125 7.04 -0.87 7.98
C LYS A 125 6.19 -0.51 6.76
N VAL A 126 6.34 -1.25 5.67
CA VAL A 126 5.61 -1.03 4.42
C VAL A 126 4.32 -1.85 4.41
N PRO A 127 3.13 -1.24 4.24
CA PRO A 127 1.90 -1.99 4.06
C PRO A 127 1.89 -2.65 2.67
N VAL A 128 1.86 -3.99 2.65
CA VAL A 128 1.92 -4.79 1.41
C VAL A 128 0.56 -5.33 0.98
N GLY A 129 -0.44 -5.25 1.86
CA GLY A 129 -1.82 -5.64 1.60
C GLY A 129 -2.69 -5.37 2.83
N CYS A 130 -3.93 -5.86 2.80
CA CYS A 130 -4.82 -5.84 3.95
C CYS A 130 -5.31 -7.26 4.26
N THR A 131 -5.52 -7.53 5.54
CA THR A 131 -6.07 -8.79 6.03
C THR A 131 -7.29 -8.54 6.90
N CYS A 132 -8.15 -9.55 7.02
CA CYS A 132 -9.34 -9.51 7.82
C CYS A 132 -9.10 -10.21 9.17
N VAL A 133 -9.39 -9.53 10.28
CA VAL A 133 -9.14 -10.04 11.64
C VAL A 133 -10.37 -9.90 12.53
N LEU A 134 -10.44 -10.73 13.57
CA LEU A 134 -11.41 -10.54 14.65
C LEU A 134 -11.17 -9.19 15.35
N PRO A 135 -12.22 -8.46 15.74
CA PRO A 135 -12.09 -7.26 16.55
C PRO A 135 -11.45 -7.58 17.91
N ARG A 136 -10.74 -6.60 18.48
CA ARG A 136 -10.25 -6.73 19.85
C ARG A 136 -11.47 -6.69 20.77
N SER A 137 -11.66 -7.71 21.60
CA SER A 137 -12.65 -7.66 22.67
C SER A 137 -12.31 -6.49 23.60
N SER A 138 -13.25 -5.57 23.81
CA SER A 138 -13.22 -4.71 24.99
C SER A 138 -13.47 -5.63 26.20
N GLY A 139 -12.39 -6.02 26.88
CA GLY A 139 -12.49 -6.59 28.22
C GLY A 139 -12.94 -5.54 29.21
#